data_AF-A0A662A9G1-F1
#
_entry.id   AF-A0A662A9G1-F1
#
_cell.length_a   1.000
_cell.length_b   1.000
_cell.length_c   1.000
_cell.angle_alpha   90.00
_cell.angle_beta   90.00
_cell.angle_gamma   90.00
#
_symmetry.space_group_name_H-M   'P 1'
#
loop_
_entity.id
_entity.type
_entity.pdbx_description
1 polymer ?
#
loop_
_entity_poly.entity_id
_entity_poly.type
_entity_poly.pdbx_seq_one_letter_code
_entity_poly.pdbx_strand_id
1 'polypeptide(L)' 'MYKRLQFLILSFLLFSINLYSQNVTISGNAPTYAGDSLFFYTYSDLITYKEKKICECKVSQNGKFLCKFDVDKTK' A
#
# COMPACT_ATOMS: atom_id res chain seq x y z
N MET A 1 -45.05 2.32 10.16
CA MET A 1 -44.28 1.34 9.35
C MET A 1 -43.08 1.95 8.63
N TYR A 2 -43.21 3.13 8.01
CA TYR A 2 -42.15 3.77 7.21
C TYR A 2 -40.82 4.02 7.95
N LYS A 3 -40.85 4.41 9.22
CA LYS A 3 -39.64 4.64 10.04
C LYS A 3 -38.80 3.38 10.25
N ARG A 4 -39.43 2.21 10.40
CA ARG A 4 -38.72 0.92 10.54
C ARG A 4 -38.10 0.47 9.22
N LEU A 5 -38.79 0.74 8.11
CA LEU A 5 -38.27 0.49 6.76
C LEU A 5 -37.09 1.40 6.43
N GLN A 6 -37.16 2.69 6.79
CA GLN A 6 -36.06 3.65 6.65
C GLN A 6 -34.81 3.19 7.42
N PHE A 7 -34.99 2.64 8.61
CA PHE A 7 -33.88 2.12 9.42
C PHE A 7 -33.22 0.90 8.78
N LEU A 8 -34.01 -0.02 8.20
CA LEU A 8 -33.50 -1.17 7.47
C LEU A 8 -32.73 -0.76 6.20
N ILE A 9 -33.25 0.22 5.46
CA ILE A 9 -32.58 0.77 4.27
C ILE A 9 -31.24 1.42 4.66
N LEU A 10 -31.21 2.21 5.73
CA LEU A 10 -29.98 2.82 6.22
C LEU A 10 -28.96 1.77 6.67
N SER A 11 -29.41 0.73 7.38
CA SER A 11 -28.55 -0.38 7.81
C SER A 11 -27.96 -1.15 6.63
N PHE A 12 -28.74 -1.35 5.57
CA PHE A 12 -28.27 -2.04 4.36
C PHE A 12 -27.22 -1.22 3.59
N LEU A 13 -27.42 0.09 3.51
CA LEU A 13 -26.45 1.00 2.88
C LEU A 13 -25.10 1.03 3.61
N LEU A 14 -25.13 0.99 4.95
CA LEU A 14 -23.91 0.97 5.76
C LEU A 14 -23.14 -0.35 5.70
N PHE A 15 -23.77 -1.45 5.31
CA PHE A 15 -23.08 -2.76 5.20
C PHE A 15 -22.24 -2.89 3.91
N SER A 16 -22.40 -1.98 2.95
CA SER A 16 -21.78 -2.08 1.63
C SER A 16 -20.38 -1.44 1.53
N ILE A 17 -19.86 -0.87 2.63
CA ILE A 17 -18.55 -0.21 2.62
C ILE A 17 -17.42 -1.24 2.71
N ASN A 18 -16.83 -1.58 1.57
CA ASN A 18 -15.57 -2.30 1.52
C ASN A 18 -14.41 -1.29 1.48
N LEU A 19 -13.73 -1.12 2.62
CA LEU A 19 -12.52 -0.31 2.72
C LEU A 19 -11.33 -1.15 2.28
N TYR A 20 -10.97 -1.07 1.00
CA TYR A 20 -9.74 -1.68 0.49
C TYR A 20 -8.53 -0.81 0.83
N SER A 21 -7.42 -1.42 1.20
CA SER A 21 -6.17 -0.69 1.40
C SER A 21 -5.67 -0.12 0.07
N GLN A 22 -5.05 1.05 0.12
CA GLN A 22 -4.54 1.72 -1.06
C GLN A 22 -3.15 1.18 -1.44
N ASN A 23 -2.96 0.99 -2.74
CA ASN A 23 -1.67 0.63 -3.33
C ASN A 23 -0.68 1.80 -3.19
N VAL A 24 0.46 1.56 -2.55
CA VAL A 24 1.55 2.54 -2.44
C VAL A 24 2.44 2.43 -3.67
N THR A 25 2.83 3.58 -4.23
CA THR A 25 3.81 3.66 -5.32
C THR A 25 5.01 4.49 -4.87
N ILE A 26 6.20 3.90 -4.92
CA ILE A 26 7.49 4.60 -4.77
C ILE A 26 8.12 4.70 -6.15
N SER A 27 8.40 5.92 -6.61
CA SER A 27 9.04 6.15 -7.91
C SER A 27 10.10 7.23 -7.81
N GLY A 28 11.04 7.22 -8.74
CA GLY A 28 12.12 8.18 -8.78
C GLY A 28 13.06 7.95 -9.95
N ASN A 29 14.13 8.74 -9.98
CA ASN A 29 15.21 8.64 -10.95
C ASN A 29 16.56 8.54 -10.21
N ALA A 30 17.21 7.40 -10.32
CA ALA A 30 18.50 7.09 -9.71
C ALA A 30 19.47 6.51 -10.77
N PRO A 31 20.02 7.36 -11.67
CA PRO A 31 20.84 6.91 -12.80
C PRO A 31 22.09 6.11 -12.39
N THR A 32 22.64 6.39 -11.20
CA THR A 32 23.81 5.68 -10.66
C THR A 32 23.56 4.19 -10.37
N TYR A 33 22.29 3.77 -10.29
CA TYR A 33 21.88 2.38 -10.05
C TYR A 33 21.26 1.76 -11.31
N ALA A 34 21.49 2.33 -12.50
CA ALA A 34 20.91 1.84 -13.75
C ALA A 34 21.24 0.35 -13.99
N GLY A 35 20.20 -0.47 -14.14
CA GLY A 35 20.32 -1.92 -14.31
C GLY A 35 20.28 -2.71 -13.01
N ASP A 36 20.39 -2.08 -11.84
CA ASP A 36 20.37 -2.72 -10.53
C ASP A 36 18.94 -2.92 -9.99
N SER A 37 18.83 -3.70 -8.92
CA SER A 37 17.59 -3.86 -8.14
C SER A 37 17.63 -2.99 -6.87
N LEU A 38 16.54 -2.27 -6.62
CA LEU A 38 16.29 -1.58 -5.35
C LEU A 38 15.37 -2.44 -4.48
N PHE A 39 15.78 -2.63 -3.23
CA PHE A 39 15.02 -3.36 -2.22
C PHE A 39 14.55 -2.38 -1.15
N PHE A 40 13.24 -2.31 -0.94
CA PHE A 40 12.65 -1.44 0.07
C PHE A 40 12.28 -2.27 1.30
N TYR A 41 12.65 -1.78 2.47
CA TYR A 41 12.41 -2.40 3.76
C TYR A 41 11.61 -1.46 4.68
N THR A 42 10.90 -2.04 5.64
CA THR A 42 10.27 -1.33 6.74
C THR A 42 10.62 -2.00 8.06
N TYR A 43 10.51 -1.27 9.16
CA TYR A 43 10.63 -1.87 10.49
C TYR A 43 9.33 -2.55 10.88
N SER A 44 9.41 -3.86 11.11
CA SER A 44 8.32 -4.66 11.68
C SER A 44 8.16 -4.44 13.19
N ASP A 45 9.24 -4.05 13.86
CA ASP A 45 9.32 -3.72 15.28
C ASP A 45 10.29 -2.55 15.47
N LEU A 46 9.83 -1.49 16.14
CA LEU A 46 10.60 -0.26 16.37
C LEU A 46 11.48 -0.32 17.64
N ILE A 47 11.35 -1.36 18.46
CA ILE A 47 12.21 -1.58 19.63
C ILE A 47 13.46 -2.36 19.22
N THR A 48 13.26 -3.45 18.47
CA THR A 48 14.37 -4.31 17.99
C THR A 48 14.89 -3.90 16.62
N TYR A 49 14.26 -2.92 15.96
CA TYR A 49 14.54 -2.50 14.59
C TYR A 49 14.54 -3.63 13.57
N LYS A 50 13.72 -4.67 13.81
CA LYS A 50 13.65 -5.81 12.91
C LYS A 50 13.05 -5.41 11.57
N GLU A 51 13.81 -5.56 10.50
CA GLU A 51 13.39 -5.20 9.15
C GLU A 51 12.55 -6.29 8.47
N LYS A 52 11.67 -5.85 7.56
CA LYS A 52 10.88 -6.68 6.65
C LYS A 52 10.91 -6.06 5.26
N LYS A 53 11.23 -6.85 4.23
CA LYS A 53 11.14 -6.42 2.82
C LYS A 53 9.68 -6.14 2.46
N ILE A 54 9.42 -4.96 1.89
CA ILE A 54 8.09 -4.54 1.44
C ILE A 54 7.93 -4.64 -0.07
N CYS A 55 8.94 -4.27 -0.84
CA CYS A 55 8.89 -4.33 -2.30
C CYS A 55 10.29 -4.34 -2.90
N GLU A 56 10.39 -4.71 -4.17
CA GLU A 56 11.62 -4.70 -4.95
C GLU A 56 11.29 -4.22 -6.37
N CYS A 57 12.18 -3.42 -6.96
CA CYS A 57 12.04 -3.01 -8.35
C CYS A 57 13.39 -2.87 -9.03
N LYS A 58 13.42 -3.10 -10.35
CA LYS A 58 14.60 -2.89 -11.17
C LYS A 58 14.67 -1.44 -11.66
N VAL A 59 15.84 -0.83 -11.55
CA VAL A 59 16.12 0.48 -12.12
C VAL A 59 16.37 0.29 -13.62
N SER A 60 15.61 1.01 -14.43
CA SER A 60 15.81 1.02 -15.88
C SER A 60 17.13 1.68 -16.26
N GLN A 61 17.59 1.45 -17.49
CA GLN A 61 18.86 1.98 -17.98
C GLN A 61 18.94 3.53 -17.98
N ASN A 62 17.80 4.21 -17.95
CA ASN A 62 17.73 5.67 -17.85
C ASN A 62 17.62 6.19 -16.40
N GLY A 63 17.80 5.30 -15.41
CA GLY A 63 17.72 5.61 -13.99
C GLY A 63 16.31 5.58 -13.39
N LYS A 64 15.25 5.47 -14.19
CA LYS A 64 13.88 5.48 -13.64
C LYS A 64 13.55 4.16 -12.96
N PHE A 65 12.87 4.26 -11.83
CA PHE A 65 12.30 3.11 -11.13
C PHE A 65 10.89 3.40 -10.63
N LEU A 66 10.10 2.34 -10.47
CA LEU A 66 8.75 2.37 -9.93
C LEU A 66 8.50 1.06 -9.20
N CYS A 67 8.21 1.14 -7.91
CA CYS A 67 7.86 0.02 -7.05
C CYS A 67 6.42 0.21 -6.54
N LYS A 68 5.62 -0.84 -6.60
CA LYS A 68 4.24 -0.84 -6.09
C LYS A 68 4.07 -1.95 -5.06
N PHE A 69 3.39 -1.65 -3.97
CA PHE A 69 3.05 -2.64 -2.96
C PHE A 69 1.78 -2.26 -2.23
N ASP A 70 1.05 -3.29 -1.80
CA ASP A 70 -0.08 -3.15 -0.91
C ASP A 70 0.41 -3.01 0.53
N VAL A 71 -0.27 -2.17 1.30
CA VAL A 71 -0.07 -2.07 2.74
C VAL A 71 -1.31 -2.63 3.40
N ASP A 72 -1.28 -3.89 3.83
CA ASP A 72 -2.49 -4.56 4.36
C ASP A 72 -3.20 -3.83 5.51
N LYS A 73 -2.51 -2.92 6.22
CA LYS A 73 -3.06 -2.17 7.35
C LYS A 73 -2.47 -0.76 7.42
N THR A 74 -3.31 0.27 7.39
CA THR A 74 -3.08 1.43 8.26
C THR A 74 -3.19 0.92 9.68
N LYS A 75 -2.06 0.68 10.34
CA LYS A 75 -2.04 0.46 11.79
C LYS A 75 -2.50 1.72 12.51
#